data_AF-A0A455UGH8-F1
#
_entry.id   AF-A0A455UGH8-F1
#
_cell.length_a   1.000
_cell.length_b   1.000
_cell.length_c   1.000
_cell.angle_alpha   90.00
_cell.angle_beta   90.00
_cell.angle_gamma   90.00
#
_symmetry.space_group_name_H-M   'P 1'
#
loop_
_entity.id
_entity.type
_entity.pdbx_description
1 polymer ?
#
loop_
_entity_poly.entity_id
_entity_poly.type
_entity_poly.pdbx_seq_one_letter_code
_entity_poly.pdbx_strand_id
1 'polypeptide(L)'
;MRQPLPPVVLVLAGHDPTGGAGLVADSEAIAACGGWAVTIPTALTVQNCHNVTRVIPVDPTVMRQMAEVLSEMQVAAIKIGLLADEATLRAAEQIIRRFPGVPVVADPVFGRAELSYPHPRYVNYLLIVYYHLWIS
;
A
#
# COMPACT_ATOMS: atom_id res chain seq x y z
N MET A 1 2.09 -29.87 16.90
CA MET A 1 3.15 -28.98 16.38
C MET A 1 2.48 -27.72 15.87
N ARG A 2 2.91 -26.52 16.30
CA ARG A 2 2.37 -25.26 15.76
C ARG A 2 2.80 -25.18 14.29
N GLN A 3 1.84 -25.05 13.38
CA GLN A 3 2.14 -24.83 11.97
C GLN A 3 2.90 -23.50 11.84
N PRO A 4 3.97 -23.43 11.02
CA PRO A 4 4.66 -22.16 10.79
C PRO A 4 3.68 -21.14 10.21
N LEU A 5 3.83 -19.88 10.61
CA LEU A 5 2.99 -18.80 10.10
C LEU A 5 3.16 -18.68 8.57
N PRO A 6 2.09 -18.40 7.81
CA PRO A 6 2.20 -18.14 6.38
C PRO A 6 3.15 -16.98 6.07
N PRO A 7 3.76 -16.91 4.86
CA PRO A 7 4.55 -15.76 4.45
C PRO A 7 3.78 -14.45 4.61
N VAL A 8 4.34 -13.51 5.37
CA VAL A 8 3.69 -12.23 5.67
C VAL A 8 3.91 -11.25 4.53
N VAL A 9 2.83 -10.66 4.03
CA VAL A 9 2.88 -9.61 2.98
C VAL A 9 2.35 -8.32 3.57
N LEU A 10 3.20 -7.29 3.62
CA LEU A 10 2.80 -5.96 4.06
C LEU A 10 2.12 -5.21 2.92
N VAL A 11 0.86 -4.83 3.10
CA VAL A 11 0.05 -4.14 2.08
C VAL A 11 -0.15 -2.69 2.49
N LEU A 12 0.34 -1.76 1.65
CA LEU A 12 0.09 -0.33 1.74
C LEU A 12 -0.90 0.07 0.65
N ALA A 13 -2.20 0.14 0.94
CA ALA A 13 -3.21 0.49 -0.06
C ALA A 13 -4.44 1.19 0.54
N GLY A 14 -5.32 1.68 -0.34
CA GLY A 14 -6.59 2.28 0.06
C GLY A 14 -7.60 1.25 0.58
N HIS A 15 -8.43 1.65 1.52
CA HIS A 15 -9.58 0.88 1.99
C HIS A 15 -10.80 1.15 1.11
N ASP A 16 -11.25 0.12 0.40
CA ASP A 16 -12.53 0.07 -0.32
C ASP A 16 -13.61 -0.57 0.58
N PRO A 17 -14.66 0.16 0.99
CA PRO A 17 -15.73 -0.39 1.82
C PRO A 17 -16.57 -1.47 1.13
N THR A 18 -16.49 -1.63 -0.20
CA THR A 18 -17.20 -2.70 -0.91
C THR A 18 -16.47 -4.04 -0.87
N GLY A 19 -15.18 -4.02 -0.54
CA GLY A 19 -14.30 -5.18 -0.60
C GLY A 19 -13.83 -5.56 -2.01
N GLY A 20 -14.30 -4.89 -3.07
CA GLY A 20 -13.98 -5.22 -4.46
C GLY A 20 -12.57 -4.85 -4.90
N ALA A 21 -11.91 -3.93 -4.19
CA ALA A 21 -10.53 -3.50 -4.43
C ALA A 21 -9.79 -3.21 -3.11
N GLY A 22 -8.56 -2.69 -3.23
CA GLY A 22 -7.79 -2.17 -2.11
C GLY A 22 -7.43 -3.25 -1.08
N LEU A 23 -7.32 -2.85 0.19
CA LEU A 23 -6.81 -3.73 1.25
C LEU A 23 -7.53 -5.07 1.40
N VAL A 24 -8.86 -5.09 1.22
CA VAL A 24 -9.66 -6.32 1.39
C VAL A 24 -9.36 -7.28 0.24
N ALA A 25 -9.46 -6.82 -1.00
CA ALA A 25 -9.14 -7.62 -2.18
C ALA A 25 -7.68 -8.10 -2.19
N ASP A 26 -6.74 -7.24 -1.76
CA ASP A 26 -5.33 -7.61 -1.59
C ASP A 26 -5.18 -8.75 -0.58
N SER A 27 -5.85 -8.65 0.57
CA SER A 27 -5.83 -9.67 1.62
C SER A 27 -6.39 -11.01 1.12
N GLU A 28 -7.51 -10.99 0.40
CA GLU A 28 -8.11 -12.19 -0.18
C GLU A 28 -7.20 -12.83 -1.23
N ALA A 29 -6.59 -12.05 -2.11
CA ALA A 29 -5.65 -12.54 -3.12
C ALA A 29 -4.40 -13.16 -2.50
N ILE A 30 -3.85 -12.53 -1.46
CA ILE A 30 -2.68 -13.03 -0.71
C ILE A 30 -3.04 -14.33 0.02
N ALA A 31 -4.20 -14.38 0.69
CA ALA A 31 -4.67 -15.57 1.38
C ALA A 31 -4.91 -16.74 0.41
N ALA A 32 -5.48 -16.47 -0.76
CA ALA A 32 -5.65 -17.47 -1.82
C ALA A 32 -4.31 -18.03 -2.32
N CYS A 33 -3.24 -17.23 -2.26
CA CYS A 33 -1.87 -17.65 -2.56
C CYS A 33 -1.14 -18.30 -1.37
N GLY A 34 -1.81 -18.53 -0.24
CA GLY A 34 -1.23 -19.12 0.96
C GLY A 34 -0.34 -18.19 1.79
N GLY A 35 -0.46 -16.87 1.59
CA GLY A 35 0.19 -15.85 2.40
C GLY A 35 -0.70 -15.27 3.50
N TRP A 36 -0.16 -14.37 4.29
CA TRP A 36 -0.89 -13.60 5.30
C TRP A 36 -0.68 -12.11 5.07
N ALA A 37 -1.75 -11.41 4.68
CA ALA A 37 -1.70 -9.97 4.53
C ALA A 37 -1.74 -9.25 5.89
N VAL A 38 -0.82 -8.31 6.07
CA VAL A 38 -0.85 -7.31 7.15
C VAL A 38 -0.94 -5.94 6.50
N THR A 39 -1.87 -5.11 6.95
CA THR A 39 -2.33 -3.97 6.16
C THR A 39 -2.06 -2.64 6.87
N ILE A 40 -1.61 -1.64 6.11
CA ILE A 40 -1.60 -0.24 6.53
C ILE A 40 -2.44 0.55 5.51
N PRO A 41 -3.58 1.14 5.94
CA PRO A 41 -4.37 1.97 5.06
C PRO A 41 -3.62 3.25 4.70
N THR A 42 -3.57 3.55 3.40
CA THR A 42 -3.00 4.79 2.86
C THR A 42 -4.08 5.83 2.60
N ALA A 43 -5.31 5.37 2.37
CA ALA A 43 -6.49 6.19 2.16
C ALA A 43 -7.75 5.44 2.56
N LEU A 44 -8.78 6.17 2.98
CA LEU A 44 -10.15 5.68 3.07
C LEU A 44 -10.93 6.19 1.87
N THR A 45 -11.68 5.31 1.22
CA THR A 45 -12.53 5.70 0.09
C THR A 45 -13.99 5.74 0.50
N VAL A 46 -14.72 6.71 -0.01
CA VAL A 46 -16.18 6.72 -0.01
C VAL A 46 -16.60 6.31 -1.41
N GLN A 47 -16.83 5.02 -1.60
CA GLN A 47 -17.14 4.44 -2.90
C GLN A 47 -18.19 3.33 -2.81
N ASN A 48 -18.77 3.00 -3.96
CA ASN A 48 -19.58 1.80 -4.18
C ASN A 48 -19.06 1.05 -5.43
N CYS A 49 -19.74 -0.01 -5.85
CA CYS A 49 -19.34 -0.82 -7.00
C CYS A 49 -19.34 -0.07 -8.36
N HIS A 50 -19.86 1.16 -8.42
CA HIS A 50 -19.96 1.96 -9.65
C HIS A 50 -19.05 3.18 -9.67
N ASN A 51 -18.80 3.83 -8.52
CA ASN A 51 -18.03 5.05 -8.47
C ASN A 51 -17.31 5.28 -7.13
N VAL A 52 -16.27 6.11 -7.19
CA VAL A 52 -15.59 6.69 -6.03
C VAL A 52 -16.03 8.15 -5.91
N THR A 53 -16.64 8.50 -4.78
CA THR A 53 -17.11 9.87 -4.51
C THR A 53 -16.07 10.70 -3.77
N ARG A 54 -15.24 10.05 -2.95
CA ARG A 54 -14.19 10.73 -2.16
C ARG A 54 -13.03 9.79 -1.87
N VAL A 55 -11.83 10.35 -1.85
CA VAL A 55 -10.61 9.74 -1.32
C VAL A 55 -10.15 10.59 -0.14
N ILE A 56 -9.93 9.97 1.01
CA ILE A 56 -9.51 10.62 2.24
C ILE A 56 -8.14 10.05 2.61
N PRO A 57 -7.04 10.81 2.49
CA PRO A 57 -5.72 10.33 2.85
C PRO A 57 -5.65 9.98 4.34
N VAL A 58 -4.95 8.91 4.68
CA VAL A 58 -4.64 8.57 6.08
C VAL A 58 -3.49 9.43 6.58
N ASP A 59 -3.51 9.78 7.85
CA ASP A 59 -2.43 10.54 8.49
C ASP A 59 -1.07 9.79 8.33
N PRO A 60 -0.05 10.43 7.70
CA PRO A 60 1.26 9.81 7.49
C PRO A 60 1.96 9.34 8.79
N THR A 61 1.68 9.98 9.92
CA THR A 61 2.21 9.62 11.24
C THR A 61 1.59 8.33 11.72
N VAL A 62 0.27 8.17 11.55
CA VAL A 62 -0.43 6.93 11.89
C VAL A 62 0.09 5.77 11.04
N MET A 63 0.31 5.98 9.74
CA MET A 63 0.93 4.97 8.87
C MET A 63 2.30 4.51 9.40
N ARG A 64 3.16 5.46 9.81
CA ARG A 64 4.50 5.17 10.34
C ARG A 64 4.46 4.42 11.66
N GLN A 65 3.50 4.75 12.54
CA GLN A 65 3.30 4.08 13.83
C GLN A 65 2.80 2.64 13.64
N MET A 66 1.88 2.41 12.71
CA MET A 66 1.45 1.04 12.36
C MET A 66 2.63 0.22 11.84
N ALA A 67 3.45 0.79 10.94
CA ALA A 67 4.64 0.11 10.42
C ALA A 67 5.69 -0.20 11.50
N GLU A 68 5.83 0.65 12.52
CA GLU A 68 6.71 0.41 13.65
C GLU A 68 6.28 -0.84 14.43
N VAL A 69 4.99 -0.96 14.75
CA VAL A 69 4.45 -2.14 15.43
C VAL A 69 4.54 -3.39 14.54
N LEU A 70 4.24 -3.27 13.25
CA LEU A 70 4.30 -4.40 12.31
C LEU A 70 5.74 -4.85 11.98
N SER A 71 6.76 -4.05 12.31
CA SER A 71 8.16 -4.41 12.03
C SER A 71 8.67 -5.59 12.85
N GLU A 72 7.95 -6.00 13.90
CA GLU A 72 8.22 -7.24 14.65
C GLU A 72 7.93 -8.51 13.82
N MET A 73 7.16 -8.39 12.74
CA MET A 73 6.81 -9.50 11.87
C MET A 73 7.87 -9.70 10.78
N GLN A 74 8.17 -10.95 10.44
CA GLN A 74 9.05 -11.27 9.32
C GLN A 74 8.32 -11.06 7.99
N VAL A 75 8.36 -9.82 7.48
CA VAL A 75 7.75 -9.45 6.19
C VAL A 75 8.52 -10.09 5.04
N ALA A 76 7.83 -10.89 4.23
CA ALA A 76 8.38 -11.60 3.08
C ALA A 76 8.24 -10.81 1.77
N ALA A 77 7.25 -9.93 1.66
CA ALA A 77 7.05 -9.03 0.53
C ALA A 77 6.26 -7.78 0.94
N ILE A 78 6.38 -6.71 0.17
CA ILE A 78 5.57 -5.50 0.31
C ILE A 78 4.75 -5.29 -0.96
N LYS A 79 3.46 -5.00 -0.82
CA LYS A 79 2.59 -4.53 -1.90
C LYS A 79 2.20 -3.09 -1.67
N ILE A 80 2.28 -2.27 -2.71
CA ILE A 80 1.86 -0.87 -2.71
C ILE A 80 0.71 -0.73 -3.69
N GLY A 81 -0.41 -0.18 -3.25
CA GLY A 81 -1.56 0.18 -4.08
C GLY A 81 -1.77 1.69 -4.12
N LEU A 82 -3.03 2.13 -3.98
CA LEU A 82 -3.40 3.55 -3.97
C LEU A 82 -2.58 4.34 -2.93
N LEU A 83 -1.99 5.45 -3.34
CA LEU A 83 -1.41 6.49 -2.48
C LEU A 83 -2.12 7.80 -2.83
N ALA A 84 -2.79 8.42 -1.86
CA ALA A 84 -3.71 9.51 -2.14
C ALA A 84 -3.03 10.86 -2.40
N ASP A 85 -1.83 11.06 -1.86
CA ASP A 85 -1.09 12.32 -1.95
C ASP A 85 0.42 12.14 -1.74
N GLU A 86 1.17 13.24 -1.84
CA GLU A 86 2.61 13.26 -1.61
C GLU A 86 2.99 12.87 -0.17
N ALA A 87 2.16 13.19 0.81
CA ALA A 87 2.46 12.93 2.22
C ALA A 87 2.39 11.43 2.55
N THR A 88 1.38 10.74 2.03
CA THR A 88 1.20 9.28 2.10
C THR A 88 2.28 8.55 1.29
N LEU A 89 2.67 9.07 0.12
CA LEU A 89 3.80 8.55 -0.65
C LEU A 89 5.11 8.62 0.16
N ARG A 90 5.45 9.78 0.73
CA ARG A 90 6.67 9.95 1.55
C ARG A 90 6.66 9.04 2.78
N ALA A 91 5.50 8.81 3.39
CA ALA A 91 5.39 7.83 4.46
C ALA A 91 5.63 6.41 3.97
N ALA A 92 5.05 6.00 2.84
CA ALA A 92 5.28 4.69 2.25
C ALA A 92 6.77 4.47 1.94
N GLU A 93 7.47 5.44 1.34
CA GLU A 93 8.91 5.38 1.10
C GLU A 93 9.72 5.14 2.38
N GLN A 94 9.40 5.87 3.45
CA GLN A 94 10.06 5.69 4.76
C GLN A 94 9.76 4.33 5.38
N ILE A 95 8.54 3.82 5.22
CA ILE A 95 8.15 2.50 5.70
C ILE A 95 8.94 1.41 4.95
N ILE A 96 8.99 1.46 3.63
CA ILE A 96 9.68 0.46 2.81
C ILE A 96 11.17 0.39 3.16
N ARG A 97 11.82 1.54 3.39
CA ARG A 97 13.23 1.60 3.80
C ARG A 97 13.54 0.89 5.11
N ARG A 98 12.54 0.57 5.94
CA ARG A 98 12.71 -0.23 7.16
C ARG A 98 12.85 -1.73 6.89
N PHE A 99 12.58 -2.18 5.67
CA PHE A 99 12.61 -3.58 5.26
C PHE A 99 13.62 -3.80 4.13
N PRO A 100 14.94 -3.63 4.39
CA PRO A 100 15.96 -3.80 3.35
C PRO A 100 15.97 -5.23 2.81
N GLY A 101 16.07 -5.37 1.48
CA GLY A 101 16.10 -6.67 0.80
C GLY A 101 14.74 -7.38 0.66
N VAL A 102 13.66 -6.80 1.20
CA VAL A 102 12.30 -7.34 1.01
C VAL A 102 11.77 -6.91 -0.37
N PRO A 103 11.29 -7.84 -1.21
CA PRO A 103 10.77 -7.51 -2.53
C PRO A 103 9.52 -6.63 -2.45
N VAL A 104 9.43 -5.66 -3.35
CA VAL A 104 8.34 -4.69 -3.40
C VAL A 104 7.59 -4.78 -4.73
N VAL A 105 6.28 -4.97 -4.67
CA VAL A 105 5.36 -4.94 -5.82
C VAL A 105 4.56 -3.65 -5.76
N ALA A 106 4.76 -2.76 -6.72
CA ALA A 106 3.99 -1.55 -6.87
C ALA A 106 2.90 -1.72 -7.92
N ASP A 107 1.64 -1.54 -7.52
CA ASP A 107 0.45 -1.53 -8.36
C ASP A 107 -0.04 -0.08 -8.48
N PRO A 108 0.34 0.65 -9.55
CA PRO A 108 0.07 2.06 -9.65
C PRO A 108 -1.43 2.30 -9.91
N VAL A 109 -2.17 2.57 -8.84
CA VAL A 109 -3.58 2.98 -8.94
C VAL A 109 -3.64 4.48 -9.19
N PHE A 110 -3.78 4.86 -10.45
CA PHE A 110 -4.12 6.22 -10.85
C PHE A 110 -5.63 6.41 -10.66
N GLY A 111 -6.06 7.25 -9.73
CA GLY A 111 -7.48 7.53 -9.54
C GLY A 111 -8.09 8.10 -10.83
N ARG A 112 -9.15 7.49 -11.35
CA ARG A 112 -10.08 8.13 -12.31
C ARG A 112 -10.97 9.15 -11.59
N ALA A 113 -10.39 10.02 -10.78
CA ALA A 113 -11.09 11.20 -10.32
C ALA A 113 -10.62 12.34 -11.22
N GLU A 114 -11.49 12.85 -12.09
CA GLU A 114 -11.26 14.09 -12.88
C GLU A 114 -11.06 15.35 -12.01
N LEU A 115 -10.64 15.21 -10.74
CA LEU A 115 -10.41 16.30 -9.80
C LEU A 115 -9.14 16.10 -8.95
N SER A 116 -8.06 15.55 -9.51
CA SER A 116 -6.73 15.69 -8.90
C SER A 116 -5.64 15.70 -9.98
N TYR A 117 -5.09 16.91 -10.19
CA TYR A 117 -3.98 17.26 -11.08
C TYR A 117 -3.00 16.12 -11.40
N PRO A 118 -2.71 15.82 -12.68
CA PRO A 118 -1.45 15.19 -13.03
C PRO A 118 -0.38 16.29 -13.02
N HIS A 119 0.16 16.65 -11.86
CA HIS A 119 1.40 17.42 -11.87
C HIS A 119 2.51 16.45 -12.35
N PRO A 120 3.30 16.78 -13.39
CA PRO A 120 4.34 15.89 -13.95
C PRO A 120 5.40 15.39 -12.96
N ARG A 121 5.44 15.94 -11.74
CA ARG A 121 6.28 15.45 -10.65
C ARG A 121 5.85 14.07 -10.12
N TYR A 122 4.56 13.73 -10.12
CA TYR A 122 4.07 12.45 -9.56
C TYR A 122 4.44 11.23 -10.40
N VAL A 123 4.40 11.38 -11.73
CA VAL A 123 4.88 10.34 -12.67
C VAL A 123 6.39 10.14 -12.52
N ASN A 124 7.15 11.23 -12.34
CA ASN A 124 8.59 11.16 -12.07
C ASN A 124 8.92 10.55 -10.70
N TYR A 125 8.10 10.78 -9.66
CA TYR A 125 8.30 10.19 -8.34
C TYR A 125 8.07 8.68 -8.32
N LEU A 126 7.04 8.18 -9.01
CA LEU A 126 6.86 6.74 -9.20
C LEU A 126 8.07 6.13 -9.91
N LEU A 127 8.56 6.76 -10.99
CA LEU A 127 9.79 6.33 -11.66
C LEU A 127 11.01 6.33 -10.71
N ILE A 128 11.14 7.32 -9.81
CA ILE A 128 12.21 7.40 -8.81
C ILE A 128 12.07 6.31 -7.73
N VAL A 129 10.86 5.99 -7.28
CA VAL A 129 10.60 4.88 -6.35
C VAL A 129 10.90 3.54 -7.03
N TYR A 130 10.46 3.34 -8.28
CA TYR A 130 10.85 2.18 -9.09
C TYR A 130 12.39 2.11 -9.27
N TYR A 131 13.06 3.23 -9.50
CA TYR A 131 14.51 3.30 -9.68
C TYR A 131 15.27 2.98 -8.37
N HIS A 132 14.86 3.53 -7.23
CA HIS A 132 15.52 3.26 -5.94
C HIS A 132 15.22 1.87 -5.38
N LEU A 133 14.09 1.24 -5.75
CA LEU A 133 13.77 -0.13 -5.33
C LEU A 133 14.48 -1.21 -6.18
N TRP A 134 15.01 -0.87 -7.36
CA TRP A 134 15.68 -1.81 -8.27
C TRP A 134 17.21 -1.79 -8.21
N ILE A 135 17.83 -0.78 -7.58
CA ILE A 135 19.30 -0.55 -7.64
C ILE A 135 19.91 -0.48 -6.23
N SER A 136 19.26 -1.06 -5.21
CA SER A 136 19.77 -1.14 -3.84
C SER A 136 19.78 -2.57 -3.33
#